data_AF-A0A0D2ZUK2-F1
#
_entry.id   AF-A0A0D2ZUK2-F1
#
_cell.length_a   1.000
_cell.length_b   1.000
_cell.length_c   1.000
_cell.angle_alpha   90.00
_cell.angle_beta   90.00
_cell.angle_gamma   90.00
#
_symmetry.space_group_name_H-M   'P 1'
#
loop_
_entity.id
_entity.type
_entity.pdbx_description
1 polymer ?
#
loop_
_entity_poly.entity_id
_entity_poly.type
_entity_poly.pdbx_seq_one_letter_code
_entity_poly.pdbx_strand_id
1 'polypeptide(L)'
;MAFFVSHSTDFVGAEPSRYFGLFNANESASTLAVELDISKALDVLDINDNHVGIDVNRAVSVQSANASYYSDKEGRKIDMKLVSGQPIQVWVDYEGTTLNVSLSPLKNHLMGKPL
;
A
#
# COMPACT_ATOMS: atom_id res chain seq x y z
N MET A 1 -3.91 1.35 -6.47
CA MET A 1 -4.41 -0.06 -6.42
C MET A 1 -4.33 -0.50 -4.98
N ALA A 2 -5.16 -1.42 -4.51
CA ALA A 2 -5.05 -1.94 -3.15
C ALA A 2 -5.20 -3.47 -3.07
N PHE A 3 -4.42 -4.09 -2.19
CA PHE A 3 -4.73 -5.41 -1.62
C PHE A 3 -5.55 -5.18 -0.35
N PHE A 4 -6.63 -5.92 -0.13
CA PHE A 4 -7.50 -5.67 1.03
C PHE A 4 -8.10 -6.93 1.63
N VAL A 5 -8.42 -6.83 2.92
CA VAL A 5 -9.21 -7.80 3.67
C VAL A 5 -10.39 -7.04 4.28
N SER A 6 -11.61 -7.48 3.97
CA SER A 6 -12.82 -6.86 4.48
C SER A 6 -13.76 -7.88 5.08
N HIS A 7 -14.55 -7.45 6.07
CA HIS A 7 -15.61 -8.27 6.66
C HIS A 7 -16.77 -8.52 5.67
N SER A 8 -16.93 -7.68 4.65
CA SER A 8 -18.01 -7.77 3.66
C SER A 8 -17.46 -7.61 2.24
N THR A 9 -18.20 -8.14 1.27
CA THR A 9 -17.99 -7.84 -0.15
C THR A 9 -18.94 -6.76 -0.67
N ASP A 10 -19.77 -6.20 0.21
CA ASP A 10 -20.67 -5.09 -0.10
C ASP A 10 -19.91 -3.76 0.02
N PHE A 11 -19.65 -3.15 -1.14
CA PHE A 11 -18.98 -1.86 -1.27
C PHE A 11 -19.94 -0.80 -1.85
N VAL A 12 -21.25 -0.92 -1.59
CA VAL A 12 -22.20 0.12 -1.96
C VAL A 12 -21.77 1.47 -1.38
N GLY A 13 -21.71 2.48 -2.25
CA GLY A 13 -21.27 3.83 -1.88
C GLY A 13 -19.76 4.03 -1.88
N ALA A 14 -18.95 3.01 -2.14
CA ALA A 14 -17.51 3.19 -2.31
C ALA A 14 -17.20 4.02 -3.58
N GLU A 15 -16.23 4.90 -3.46
CA GLU A 15 -15.86 5.86 -4.50
C GLU A 15 -14.59 5.40 -5.26
N PRO A 16 -14.43 5.78 -6.55
CA PRO A 16 -13.24 5.48 -7.32
C PRO A 16 -12.06 6.40 -6.94
N SER A 17 -10.95 6.32 -7.71
CA SER A 17 -9.76 7.16 -7.54
C SER A 17 -9.08 6.93 -6.19
N ARG A 18 -8.85 7.99 -5.39
CA ARG A 18 -8.20 7.97 -4.07
C ARG A 18 -8.86 7.08 -3.01
N TYR A 19 -10.07 6.59 -3.25
CA TYR A 19 -10.77 5.67 -2.36
C TYR A 19 -10.70 4.20 -2.82
N PHE A 20 -10.02 3.93 -3.94
CA PHE A 20 -9.76 2.60 -4.51
C PHE A 20 -10.98 1.70 -4.73
N GLY A 21 -12.21 2.24 -4.71
CA GLY A 21 -13.44 1.44 -4.73
C GLY A 21 -13.69 0.68 -3.43
N LEU A 22 -13.02 1.05 -2.33
CA LEU A 22 -13.11 0.40 -1.01
C LEU A 22 -13.72 1.31 0.06
N PHE A 23 -13.56 2.62 -0.08
CA PHE A 23 -13.94 3.62 0.91
C PHE A 23 -14.79 4.72 0.29
N ASN A 24 -15.27 5.65 1.11
CA ASN A 24 -15.83 6.92 0.67
C ASN A 24 -15.43 8.04 1.65
N ALA A 25 -15.81 9.28 1.35
CA ALA A 25 -15.40 10.45 2.14
C ALA A 25 -16.01 10.51 3.56
N ASN A 26 -17.15 9.85 3.77
CA ASN A 26 -18.02 10.11 4.92
C ASN A 26 -18.19 8.91 5.87
N GLU A 27 -17.79 7.72 5.45
CA GLU A 27 -18.07 6.48 6.15
C GLU A 27 -16.79 5.71 6.49
N SER A 28 -16.85 5.02 7.62
CA SER A 28 -15.84 4.07 8.04
C SER A 28 -16.24 2.68 7.55
N ALA A 29 -15.38 2.04 6.77
CA ALA A 29 -15.53 0.64 6.39
C ALA A 29 -15.07 -0.30 7.54
N SER A 30 -15.20 -1.61 7.36
CA SER A 30 -14.51 -2.64 8.18
C SER A 30 -13.52 -3.38 7.28
N THR A 31 -12.49 -2.64 6.85
CA THR A 31 -11.56 -3.05 5.80
C THR A 31 -10.14 -2.63 6.17
N LEU A 32 -9.22 -3.57 6.09
CA LEU A 32 -7.78 -3.33 6.06
C LEU A 32 -7.34 -3.31 4.60
N ALA A 33 -6.58 -2.30 4.17
CA ALA A 33 -6.01 -2.26 2.84
C ALA A 33 -4.52 -1.89 2.87
N VAL A 34 -3.77 -2.47 1.92
CA VAL A 34 -2.42 -2.06 1.56
C VAL A 34 -2.51 -1.42 0.18
N GLU A 35 -2.34 -0.10 0.13
CA GLU A 35 -2.42 0.68 -1.10
C GLU A 35 -1.05 0.82 -1.78
N LEU A 36 -1.06 0.80 -3.11
CA LEU A 36 -0.01 1.30 -3.97
C LEU A 36 -0.57 2.54 -4.67
N ASP A 37 -0.21 3.71 -4.17
CA ASP A 37 -0.76 4.98 -4.63
C ASP A 37 0.22 5.72 -5.56
N ILE A 38 -0.34 6.18 -6.67
CA ILE A 38 0.35 6.85 -7.76
C ILE A 38 -0.16 8.28 -7.99
N SER A 39 -1.00 8.80 -7.09
CA SER A 39 -1.61 10.12 -7.23
C SER A 39 -1.79 10.78 -5.88
N LYS A 40 -1.21 11.96 -5.68
CA LYS A 40 -1.37 12.70 -4.44
C LYS A 40 -2.77 13.30 -4.29
N ALA A 41 -3.47 12.94 -3.21
CA ALA A 41 -4.72 13.54 -2.77
C ALA A 41 -4.58 14.16 -1.37
N LEU A 42 -4.76 15.48 -1.29
CA LEU A 42 -4.55 16.23 -0.04
C LEU A 42 -5.62 15.96 1.02
N ASP A 43 -6.83 15.61 0.60
CA ASP A 43 -7.97 15.37 1.48
C ASP A 43 -7.90 14.01 2.22
N VAL A 44 -7.07 13.10 1.72
CA VAL A 44 -6.71 11.83 2.40
C VAL A 44 -5.31 11.85 3.02
N LEU A 45 -4.68 13.03 3.04
CA LEU A 45 -3.38 13.30 3.67
C LEU A 45 -2.19 12.53 3.05
N ASP A 46 -2.21 12.32 1.73
CA ASP A 46 -1.12 11.65 1.04
C ASP A 46 0.22 12.37 1.19
N ILE A 47 1.26 11.56 1.43
CA ILE A 47 2.62 12.07 1.59
C ILE A 47 3.23 12.51 0.25
N ASN A 48 2.90 11.84 -0.86
CA ASN A 48 3.28 12.19 -2.23
C ASN A 48 2.41 11.41 -3.24
N ASP A 49 2.86 11.32 -4.49
CA ASP A 49 2.20 10.65 -5.62
C ASP A 49 2.87 9.30 -5.97
N ASN A 50 3.62 8.70 -5.04
CA ASN A 50 4.37 7.47 -5.24
C ASN A 50 4.69 6.82 -3.88
N HIS A 51 3.66 6.34 -3.19
CA HIS A 51 3.78 5.75 -1.86
C HIS A 51 3.03 4.43 -1.72
N VAL A 52 3.37 3.75 -0.64
CA VAL A 52 2.62 2.59 -0.14
C VAL A 52 2.08 2.93 1.22
N GLY A 53 0.83 2.58 1.44
CA GLY A 53 0.05 2.93 2.60
C GLY A 53 -0.63 1.71 3.21
N ILE A 54 -0.90 1.80 4.50
CA ILE A 54 -1.74 0.87 5.25
C ILE A 54 -2.96 1.65 5.70
N ASP A 55 -4.12 1.25 5.20
CA ASP A 55 -5.40 1.88 5.47
C ASP A 55 -6.23 1.01 6.40
N VAL A 56 -6.77 1.63 7.45
CA VAL A 56 -7.68 0.96 8.37
C VAL A 56 -9.00 1.72 8.35
N ASN A 57 -10.00 1.10 7.74
CA ASN A 57 -11.40 1.55 7.65
C ASN A 57 -11.65 2.83 6.84
N ARG A 58 -10.62 3.53 6.37
CA ARG A 58 -10.71 4.77 5.56
C ARG A 58 -9.44 4.94 4.73
N ALA A 59 -9.51 5.74 3.67
CA ALA A 59 -8.37 6.03 2.78
C ALA A 59 -7.28 6.94 3.38
N VAL A 60 -7.44 7.39 4.63
CA VAL A 60 -6.33 8.05 5.35
C VAL A 60 -5.46 6.96 5.95
N SER A 61 -4.29 6.74 5.35
CA SER A 61 -3.31 5.76 5.83
C SER A 61 -2.93 5.98 7.29
N VAL A 62 -2.96 4.90 8.07
CA VAL A 62 -2.42 4.89 9.45
C VAL A 62 -0.89 4.87 9.44
N GLN A 63 -0.29 4.38 8.36
CA GLN A 63 1.13 4.37 8.11
C GLN A 63 1.37 4.41 6.61
N SER A 64 2.29 5.25 6.14
CA SER A 64 2.71 5.29 4.74
C SER A 64 4.21 5.54 4.58
N ALA A 65 4.76 5.16 3.43
CA ALA A 65 6.15 5.38 3.07
C ALA A 65 6.31 5.52 1.56
N ASN A 66 7.29 6.33 1.13
CA ASN A 66 7.67 6.43 -0.28
C ASN A 66 7.95 5.04 -0.86
N ALA A 67 7.46 4.77 -2.06
CA ALA A 67 7.70 3.50 -2.74
C ALA A 67 9.20 3.30 -2.98
N SER A 68 9.72 2.22 -2.42
CA SER A 68 11.15 1.96 -2.34
C SER A 68 11.37 0.51 -1.91
N TYR A 69 12.57 0.01 -2.15
CA TYR A 69 12.98 -1.33 -1.73
C TYR A 69 14.39 -1.30 -1.16
N TYR A 70 14.74 -2.27 -0.32
CA TYR A 70 16.12 -2.44 0.11
C TYR A 70 16.85 -3.36 -0.89
N SER A 71 18.01 -2.92 -1.37
CA SER A 71 18.84 -3.70 -2.27
C SER A 71 19.98 -4.33 -1.49
N ASP A 72 19.98 -5.65 -1.34
CA ASP A 72 21.09 -6.37 -0.69
C ASP A 72 22.41 -6.19 -1.45
N LYS A 73 22.33 -6.04 -2.78
CA LYS A 73 23.49 -5.76 -3.63
C LYS A 73 24.13 -4.41 -3.31
N GLU A 74 23.32 -3.40 -3.01
CA GLU A 74 23.80 -2.04 -2.74
C GLU A 74 23.88 -1.72 -1.24
N GLY A 75 23.39 -2.60 -0.36
CA GLY A 75 23.35 -2.40 1.08
C GLY A 75 22.54 -1.17 1.52
N ARG A 76 21.57 -0.73 0.70
CA ARG A 76 20.80 0.49 0.94
C ARG A 76 19.40 0.44 0.37
N LYS A 77 18.57 1.36 0.86
CA LYS A 77 17.25 1.67 0.31
C LYS A 77 17.40 2.37 -1.05
N ILE A 78 16.60 1.94 -2.02
CA ILE A 78 16.54 2.47 -3.38
C ILE A 78 15.11 2.91 -3.66
N ASP A 79 14.95 4.14 -4.14
CA ASP A 79 13.65 4.67 -4.56
C ASP A 79 13.13 3.90 -5.78
N MET A 80 11.83 3.64 -5.77
CA MET A 80 11.13 2.91 -6.82
C MET A 80 9.95 3.72 -7.31
N LYS A 81 9.72 3.73 -8.62
CA LYS A 81 8.51 4.30 -9.20
C LYS A 81 7.48 3.19 -9.42
N LEU A 82 6.32 3.31 -8.77
CA LEU A 82 5.19 2.42 -8.98
C LEU A 82 4.70 2.47 -10.43
N VAL A 83 4.78 3.63 -11.07
CA VAL A 83 4.42 3.86 -12.48
C VAL A 83 5.51 3.46 -13.48
N SER A 84 6.52 2.69 -13.07
CA SER A 84 7.64 2.29 -13.95
C SER A 84 7.23 1.34 -15.09
N GLY A 85 6.04 0.75 -15.02
CA GLY A 85 5.58 -0.30 -15.94
C GLY A 85 6.33 -1.63 -15.76
N GLN A 86 7.26 -1.71 -14.80
CA GLN A 86 7.94 -2.95 -14.45
C GLN A 86 7.12 -3.76 -13.45
N PRO A 87 7.18 -5.10 -13.50
CA PRO A 87 6.54 -5.92 -12.48
C PRO A 87 7.12 -5.65 -11.08
N ILE A 88 6.22 -5.42 -10.12
CA ILE A 88 6.54 -5.21 -8.70
C ILE A 88 5.97 -6.40 -7.92
N GLN A 89 6.77 -6.93 -7.01
CA GLN A 89 6.34 -7.91 -6.03
C GLN A 89 6.03 -7.19 -4.72
N VAL A 90 4.90 -7.53 -4.11
CA VAL A 90 4.46 -7.02 -2.81
C VAL A 90 4.28 -8.20 -1.86
N TRP A 91 4.83 -8.08 -0.66
CA TRP A 91 4.62 -9.03 0.44
C TRP A 91 3.86 -8.33 1.55
N VAL A 92 2.82 -9.01 2.04
CA VAL A 92 1.96 -8.53 3.12
C VAL A 92 1.94 -9.64 4.16
N ASP A 93 2.77 -9.49 5.20
CA ASP A 93 2.96 -10.49 6.24
C ASP A 93 2.32 -10.00 7.54
N TYR A 94 1.44 -10.81 8.12
CA TYR A 94 0.80 -10.52 9.39
C TYR A 94 1.19 -11.59 10.42
N GLU A 95 1.91 -11.16 11.47
CA GLU A 95 2.36 -12.03 12.55
C GLU A 95 2.02 -11.41 13.91
N GLY A 96 1.19 -12.11 14.70
CA GLY A 96 0.74 -11.65 16.01
C GLY A 96 -0.08 -10.36 15.91
N THR A 97 0.55 -9.23 16.21
CA THR A 97 -0.05 -7.89 16.14
C THR A 97 0.63 -6.98 15.12
N THR A 98 1.56 -7.50 14.33
CA THR A 98 2.39 -6.73 13.41
C THR A 98 2.01 -7.05 11.97
N LEU A 99 1.80 -5.99 11.18
CA LEU A 99 1.63 -6.07 9.72
C LEU A 99 2.86 -5.46 9.06
N ASN A 100 3.58 -6.28 8.29
CA ASN A 100 4.73 -5.86 7.50
C ASN A 100 4.36 -5.83 6.03
N VAL A 101 4.73 -4.72 5.36
CA VAL A 101 4.57 -4.57 3.92
C VAL A 101 5.94 -4.35 3.30
N SER A 102 6.33 -5.24 2.40
CA SER A 102 7.59 -5.16 1.67
C SER A 102 7.35 -5.11 0.17
N LEU A 103 8.17 -4.33 -0.53
CA LEU A 103 8.08 -4.13 -1.97
C LEU A 103 9.45 -4.42 -2.59
N SER A 104 9.45 -5.00 -3.78
CA SER A 104 10.67 -5.20 -4.57
C SER A 104 10.32 -5.29 -6.06
N PRO A 105 11.20 -4.84 -6.97
CA PRO A 105 11.10 -5.23 -8.37
C PRO A 105 11.11 -6.76 -8.50
N LEU A 106 10.26 -7.35 -9.35
CA LEU A 106 10.13 -8.83 -9.45
C LEU A 106 11.45 -9.56 -9.75
N LYS A 107 12.37 -8.91 -10.47
CA LYS A 107 13.69 -9.48 -10.82
C LYS A 107 14.67 -9.52 -9.64
N ASN A 108 14.36 -8.82 -8.55
CA ASN A 108 15.13 -8.85 -7.31
C ASN A 108 14.43 -9.81 -6.36
N HIS A 109 15.00 -11.01 -6.19
CA HIS A 109 14.56 -11.90 -5.12
C HIS A 109 14.71 -11.18 -3.79
N LEU A 110 13.63 -11.14 -3.01
CA LEU A 110 13.75 -10.89 -1.57
C LEU A 110 14.50 -12.08 -0.98
N MET A 111 15.80 -11.90 -0.74
CA MET A 111 16.61 -12.84 0.04
C MET A 111 16.90 -12.22 1.39
N GLY A 112 15.86 -12.10 2.20
CA GLY A 112 15.94 -11.65 3.58
C GLY A 112 14.57 -11.79 4.21
N LYS A 113 14.50 -12.53 5.32
CA LYS A 113 13.28 -12.80 6.07
C LYS A 113 12.45 -11.52 6.31
N PRO A 114 11.12 -11.62 6.43
CA PRO A 114 10.36 -10.59 7.11
C PRO A 114 10.93 -10.43 8.53
N LEU A 115 11.07 -9.18 8.97
CA LEU A 115 11.39 -8.86 10.37
C LEU A 115 10.19 -9.11 11.26
#